data_AF-A0A7X3T6T3-F1
#
_entry.id   AF-A0A7X3T6T3-F1
#
_cell.length_a   1.000
_cell.length_b   1.000
_cell.length_c   1.000
_cell.angle_alpha   90.00
_cell.angle_beta   90.00
_cell.angle_gamma   90.00
#
_symmetry.space_group_name_H-M   'P 1'
#
loop_
_entity.id
_entity.type
_entity.pdbx_description
1 polymer ?
#
loop_
_entity_poly.entity_id
_entity_poly.type
_entity_poly.pdbx_seq_one_letter_code
_entity_poly.pdbx_strand_id
1 'polypeptide(L)'
;MSRQIRFINLKTRKQGTLLPDDTPRMRQPAWSPANNKIAFVWIRPEHRQQSIFIANRDGSGLQQIVDVLALSPAWSPSGDELVYSQATGNGTQIFKINLVTHGVTQLTHDGSNYAGDWFDPSALPVSPQPQLLTTTWGKIKTE
;
A
#
# COMPACT_ATOMS: atom_id res chain seq x y z
N MET A 1 11.38 -16.43 15.58
CA MET A 1 10.04 -15.80 15.73
C MET A 1 9.31 -15.84 14.39
N SER A 2 8.12 -16.42 14.35
CA SER A 2 7.24 -16.37 13.16
C SER A 2 6.69 -14.95 13.01
N ARG A 3 6.72 -14.39 11.79
CA ARG A 3 6.09 -13.10 11.47
C ARG A 3 4.85 -13.39 10.64
N GLN A 4 3.67 -13.01 11.14
CA GLN A 4 2.40 -13.17 10.45
C GLN A 4 1.64 -11.84 10.48
N ILE A 5 0.74 -11.65 9.52
CA ILE A 5 -0.22 -10.55 9.60
C ILE A 5 -1.37 -10.99 10.49
N ARG A 6 -1.65 -10.17 11.51
CA ARG A 6 -2.74 -10.35 12.46
C ARG A 6 -3.70 -9.17 12.38
N PHE A 7 -4.98 -9.47 12.48
CA PHE A 7 -6.02 -8.49 12.66
C PHE A 7 -6.44 -8.47 14.12
N ILE A 8 -6.49 -7.28 14.70
CA ILE A 8 -6.94 -7.09 16.08
C ILE A 8 -8.11 -6.14 16.05
N ASN A 9 -9.25 -6.59 16.56
CA ASN A 9 -10.37 -5.72 16.82
C ASN A 9 -10.05 -4.85 18.05
N LEU A 10 -9.99 -3.53 17.87
CA LEU A 10 -9.57 -2.62 18.94
C LEU A 10 -10.58 -2.54 20.10
N LYS A 11 -11.87 -2.79 19.85
CA LYS A 11 -12.92 -2.74 20.88
C LYS A 11 -12.99 -4.04 21.67
N THR A 12 -13.01 -5.17 20.98
CA THR A 12 -13.24 -6.49 21.61
C THR A 12 -11.94 -7.22 21.95
N ARG A 13 -10.79 -6.73 21.49
CA ARG A 13 -9.47 -7.40 21.55
C ARG A 13 -9.41 -8.77 20.86
N LYS A 14 -10.48 -9.18 20.16
CA LYS A 14 -10.46 -10.39 19.35
C LYS A 14 -9.39 -10.28 18.27
N GLN A 15 -8.60 -11.33 18.13
CA GLN A 15 -7.53 -11.43 17.16
C GLN A 15 -7.80 -12.55 16.15
N GLY A 16 -7.31 -12.37 14.93
CA GLY A 16 -7.27 -13.38 13.89
C GLY A 16 -6.03 -13.20 13.02
N THR A 17 -5.72 -14.18 12.18
CA THR A 17 -4.63 -14.13 11.21
C THR A 17 -5.18 -13.93 9.81
N LEU A 18 -4.38 -13.34 8.91
CA LEU A 18 -4.78 -13.17 7.51
C LEU A 18 -4.80 -14.51 6.77
N LEU A 19 -3.77 -15.33 6.98
CA LEU A 19 -3.62 -16.66 6.38
C LEU A 19 -3.47 -17.71 7.50
N PRO A 20 -3.66 -19.01 7.20
CA PRO A 20 -3.60 -20.09 8.20
C PRO A 20 -2.31 -20.11 9.03
N ASP A 21 -2.40 -20.73 10.20
CA ASP A 21 -1.36 -20.80 11.23
C ASP A 21 -0.21 -21.76 10.87
N ASP A 22 0.39 -21.57 9.70
CA ASP A 22 1.58 -22.27 9.20
C ASP A 22 2.28 -21.47 8.08
N THR A 23 1.82 -20.23 7.84
CA THR A 23 2.33 -19.32 6.80
C THR A 23 3.21 -18.20 7.41
N PRO A 24 4.43 -18.49 7.88
CA PRO A 24 5.30 -17.49 8.48
C PRO A 24 5.87 -16.53 7.42
N ARG A 25 6.52 -15.46 7.91
CA ARG A 25 7.32 -14.48 7.15
C ARG A 25 6.51 -13.51 6.30
N MET A 26 5.27 -13.23 6.68
CA MET A 26 4.52 -12.09 6.16
C MET A 26 4.93 -10.80 6.88
N ARG A 27 5.06 -9.69 6.15
CA ARG A 27 5.45 -8.38 6.70
C ARG A 27 4.94 -7.23 5.82
N GLN A 28 5.06 -6.01 6.35
CA GLN A 28 4.70 -4.76 5.64
C GLN A 28 3.28 -4.80 5.03
N PRO A 29 2.24 -5.08 5.85
CA PRO A 29 0.86 -5.02 5.37
C PRO A 29 0.48 -3.58 4.98
N ALA A 30 -0.20 -3.43 3.84
CA ALA A 30 -0.79 -2.19 3.38
C ALA A 30 -2.23 -2.43 2.93
N TRP A 31 -3.18 -1.71 3.52
CA TRP A 31 -4.59 -1.77 3.15
C TRP A 31 -4.87 -0.96 1.91
N SER A 32 -5.66 -1.52 1.00
CA SER A 32 -6.26 -0.76 -0.09
C SER A 32 -7.34 0.17 0.48
N PRO A 33 -7.34 1.46 0.12
CA PRO A 33 -8.41 2.39 0.49
C PRO A 33 -9.73 2.11 -0.24
N ALA A 34 -9.70 1.44 -1.39
CA ALA A 34 -10.87 1.35 -2.29
C ALA A 34 -11.58 -0.01 -2.31
N ASN A 35 -10.87 -1.14 -2.10
CA ASN A 35 -11.40 -2.46 -2.49
C ASN A 35 -11.21 -3.60 -1.46
N ASN A 36 -11.07 -3.29 -0.17
CA ASN A 36 -11.02 -4.27 0.94
C ASN A 36 -9.97 -5.39 0.76
N LYS A 37 -8.87 -5.05 0.08
CA LYS A 37 -7.71 -5.90 -0.13
C LYS A 37 -6.53 -5.44 0.71
N ILE A 38 -5.64 -6.37 1.01
CA ILE A 38 -4.39 -6.13 1.70
C ILE A 38 -3.24 -6.56 0.80
N ALA A 39 -2.29 -5.66 0.57
CA ALA A 39 -1.00 -5.99 -0.01
C ALA A 39 -0.01 -6.29 1.11
N PHE A 40 0.91 -7.21 0.88
CA PHE A 40 1.93 -7.55 1.86
C PHE A 40 3.14 -8.21 1.20
N VAL A 41 4.26 -8.16 1.91
CA VAL A 41 5.47 -8.89 1.53
C VAL A 41 5.45 -10.26 2.17
N TRP A 42 5.68 -11.30 1.37
CA TRP A 42 5.80 -12.66 1.84
C TRP A 42 7.07 -13.32 1.31
N ILE A 43 7.79 -14.00 2.20
CA ILE A 43 8.87 -14.92 1.84
C ILE A 43 8.29 -16.32 1.92
N ARG A 44 7.95 -16.89 0.78
CA ARG A 44 7.45 -18.25 0.73
C ARG A 44 8.57 -19.24 1.08
N PRO A 45 8.30 -20.32 1.83
CA PRO A 45 9.33 -21.29 2.20
C PRO A 45 10.10 -21.86 0.99
N GLU A 46 9.39 -22.07 -0.12
CA GLU A 46 9.90 -22.63 -1.38
C GLU A 46 10.68 -21.60 -2.23
N HIS A 47 10.30 -20.32 -2.15
CA HIS A 47 10.92 -19.23 -2.89
C HIS A 47 11.48 -18.24 -1.86
N ARG A 48 12.76 -18.39 -1.50
CA ARG A 48 13.47 -17.60 -0.47
C ARG A 48 13.61 -16.09 -0.78
N GLN A 49 12.82 -15.56 -1.71
CA GLN A 49 12.77 -14.17 -2.10
C GLN A 49 11.58 -13.46 -1.44
N GLN A 50 11.72 -12.17 -1.16
CA GLN A 50 10.62 -11.32 -0.72
C GLN A 50 9.85 -10.84 -1.94
N SER A 51 8.59 -11.25 -2.03
CA SER A 51 7.68 -10.93 -3.14
C SER A 51 6.43 -10.27 -2.60
N ILE A 52 5.72 -9.51 -3.45
CA ILE A 52 4.49 -8.81 -3.06
C ILE A 52 3.29 -9.64 -3.45
N PHE A 53 2.40 -9.82 -2.47
CA PHE A 53 1.14 -10.54 -2.60
C PHE A 53 -0.02 -9.61 -2.26
N ILE A 54 -1.18 -9.93 -2.80
CA ILE A 54 -2.46 -9.34 -2.41
C ILE A 54 -3.39 -10.46 -1.96
N ALA A 55 -4.19 -10.20 -0.94
CA ALA A 55 -5.32 -11.03 -0.54
C ALA A 55 -6.53 -10.15 -0.21
N ASN A 56 -7.71 -10.76 -0.18
CA ASN A 56 -8.89 -10.14 0.42
C ASN A 56 -8.71 -10.08 1.95
N ARG A 57 -9.49 -9.23 2.62
CA ARG A 57 -9.48 -9.08 4.09
C ARG A 57 -9.63 -10.39 4.87
N ASP A 58 -10.37 -11.34 4.33
CA ASP A 58 -10.62 -12.66 4.92
C ASP A 58 -9.52 -13.69 4.58
N GLY A 59 -8.47 -13.29 3.86
CA GLY A 59 -7.39 -14.16 3.40
C GLY A 59 -7.66 -14.88 2.08
N SER A 60 -8.88 -14.80 1.54
CA SER A 60 -9.23 -15.39 0.25
C SER A 60 -8.60 -14.63 -0.93
N GLY A 61 -8.61 -15.22 -2.12
CA GLY A 61 -8.14 -14.55 -3.34
C GLY A 61 -6.66 -14.18 -3.29
N LEU A 62 -5.84 -15.00 -2.62
CA LEU A 62 -4.39 -14.80 -2.52
C LEU A 62 -3.75 -14.86 -3.91
N GLN A 63 -3.05 -13.79 -4.27
CA GLN A 63 -2.39 -13.64 -5.56
C GLN A 63 -0.98 -13.06 -5.39
N GLN A 64 -0.02 -13.62 -6.11
CA GLN A 64 1.30 -13.01 -6.25
C GLN A 64 1.25 -11.93 -7.34
N ILE A 65 1.71 -10.72 -7.00
CA ILE A 65 1.61 -9.55 -7.89
C ILE A 65 2.98 -9.17 -8.44
N VAL A 66 4.01 -9.23 -7.59
CA VAL A 66 5.39 -8.94 -7.97
C VAL A 66 6.24 -10.15 -7.62
N ASP A 67 6.83 -10.79 -8.63
CA ASP A 67 7.68 -11.99 -8.49
C ASP A 67 9.16 -11.68 -8.69
N VAL A 68 9.63 -10.68 -7.95
CA VAL A 68 11.03 -10.27 -7.85
C VAL A 68 11.26 -9.73 -6.43
N LEU A 69 12.51 -9.48 -6.06
CA LEU A 69 12.86 -8.93 -4.74
C LEU A 69 12.25 -7.54 -4.56
N ALA A 70 11.09 -7.49 -3.91
CA ALA A 70 10.25 -6.30 -3.80
C ALA A 70 9.69 -6.13 -2.38
N LEU A 71 9.58 -4.88 -1.96
CA LEU A 71 9.26 -4.45 -0.59
C LEU A 71 8.34 -3.24 -0.56
N SER A 72 7.85 -2.91 0.63
CA SER A 72 7.18 -1.64 0.92
C SER A 72 6.02 -1.30 -0.04
N PRO A 73 5.04 -2.20 -0.26
CA PRO A 73 3.90 -1.89 -1.12
C PRO A 73 3.05 -0.76 -0.51
N ALA A 74 2.59 0.16 -1.36
CA ALA A 74 1.59 1.17 -1.01
C ALA A 74 0.54 1.29 -2.13
N TRP A 75 -0.72 1.37 -1.73
CA TRP A 75 -1.86 1.39 -2.64
C TRP A 75 -2.14 2.80 -3.16
N SER A 76 -2.45 2.88 -4.44
CA SER A 76 -3.11 4.05 -5.01
C SER A 76 -4.46 4.32 -4.34
N PRO A 77 -4.93 5.58 -4.32
CA PRO A 77 -6.22 5.94 -3.73
C PRO A 77 -7.40 5.24 -4.42
N SER A 78 -7.30 5.03 -5.74
CA SER A 78 -8.25 4.28 -6.56
C SER A 78 -8.19 2.77 -6.35
N GLY A 79 -7.08 2.26 -5.79
CA GLY A 79 -6.89 0.83 -5.50
C GLY A 79 -6.64 -0.05 -6.73
N ASP A 80 -6.28 0.53 -7.87
CA ASP A 80 -5.95 -0.19 -9.12
C ASP A 80 -4.44 -0.25 -9.39
N GLU A 81 -3.63 0.51 -8.65
CA GLU A 81 -2.18 0.50 -8.73
C GLU A 81 -1.50 0.30 -7.36
N LEU A 82 -0.29 -0.25 -7.39
CA LEU A 82 0.65 -0.25 -6.26
C LEU A 82 1.92 0.52 -6.65
N VAL A 83 2.50 1.25 -5.70
CA VAL A 83 3.94 1.57 -5.72
C VAL A 83 4.67 0.64 -4.75
N TYR A 84 5.91 0.31 -5.08
CA TYR A 84 6.74 -0.57 -4.27
C TYR A 84 8.22 -0.30 -4.53
N SER A 85 9.09 -0.75 -3.62
CA SER A 85 10.53 -0.73 -3.84
C SER A 85 11.02 -2.08 -4.35
N GLN A 86 11.96 -2.07 -5.29
CA GLN A 86 12.51 -3.26 -5.94
C GLN A 86 14.02 -3.17 -5.99
N ALA A 87 14.71 -4.28 -5.71
CA ALA A 87 16.15 -4.36 -5.89
C ALA A 87 16.50 -4.41 -7.39
N THR A 88 17.43 -3.56 -7.81
CA THR A 88 17.96 -3.51 -9.18
C THR A 88 19.49 -3.56 -9.16
N GLY A 89 20.13 -3.62 -10.34
CA GLY A 89 21.60 -3.52 -10.44
C GLY A 89 22.15 -2.18 -9.95
N ASN A 90 21.35 -1.11 -9.94
CA ASN A 90 21.73 0.24 -9.54
C ASN A 90 21.20 0.61 -8.14
N GLY A 91 21.01 -0.39 -7.26
CA GLY A 91 20.41 -0.20 -5.94
C GLY A 91 18.90 -0.40 -5.92
N THR A 92 18.26 -0.05 -4.80
CA THR A 92 16.80 -0.16 -4.66
C THR A 92 16.12 1.00 -5.36
N GLN A 93 15.13 0.72 -6.20
CA GLN A 93 14.38 1.74 -6.94
C GLN A 93 12.87 1.60 -6.69
N ILE A 94 12.13 2.67 -6.94
CA ILE A 94 10.67 2.67 -6.85
C ILE A 94 10.07 2.29 -8.19
N PHE A 95 9.13 1.37 -8.14
CA PHE A 95 8.34 0.92 -9.27
C PHE A 95 6.86 1.12 -8.97
N LYS A 96 6.08 1.20 -10.05
CA LYS A 96 4.63 1.19 -10.05
C LYS A 96 4.14 0.01 -10.85
N ILE A 97 3.09 -0.67 -10.37
CA ILE A 97 2.37 -1.70 -11.12
C ILE A 97 0.87 -1.38 -11.15
N ASN A 98 0.28 -1.46 -12.33
CA ASN A 98 -1.17 -1.44 -12.51
C ASN A 98 -1.70 -2.88 -12.38
N LEU A 99 -2.68 -3.08 -11.50
CA LEU A 99 -3.21 -4.40 -11.14
C LEU A 99 -4.21 -4.94 -12.16
N VAL A 100 -4.76 -4.08 -13.03
CA VAL A 100 -5.71 -4.46 -14.09
C VAL A 100 -4.95 -4.84 -15.35
N THR A 101 -3.99 -4.02 -15.77
CA THR A 101 -3.23 -4.24 -17.01
C THR A 101 -1.95 -5.06 -16.80
N HIS A 102 -1.54 -5.25 -15.55
CA HIS A 102 -0.23 -5.80 -15.17
C HIS A 102 0.97 -4.99 -15.69
N GLY A 103 0.74 -3.75 -16.13
CA GLY A 103 1.80 -2.85 -16.60
C GLY A 103 2.71 -2.41 -15.46
N VAL A 104 4.02 -2.52 -15.64
CA VAL A 104 5.05 -2.12 -14.67
C VAL A 104 5.82 -0.91 -15.21
N THR A 105 6.11 0.07 -14.35
CA THR A 105 6.90 1.26 -14.70
C THR A 105 7.90 1.57 -13.59
N GLN A 106 9.17 1.77 -13.94
CA GLN A 106 10.18 2.26 -13.02
C GLN A 106 10.05 3.79 -12.85
N LEU A 107 9.96 4.27 -11.61
CA LEU A 107 9.77 5.69 -11.30
C LEU A 107 11.08 6.41 -10.95
N THR A 108 12.05 5.70 -10.37
CA THR A 108 13.34 6.27 -9.96
C THR A 108 14.50 5.50 -10.59
N HIS A 109 15.58 6.21 -10.92
CA HIS A 109 16.70 5.63 -11.70
C HIS A 109 18.07 5.83 -11.05
N ASP A 110 18.15 6.64 -9.99
CA ASP A 110 19.39 7.05 -9.33
C ASP A 110 19.29 6.91 -7.81
N GLY A 111 20.43 6.68 -7.16
CA GLY A 111 20.52 6.52 -5.70
C GLY A 111 19.84 5.25 -5.19
N SER A 112 19.48 5.22 -3.90
CA SER A 112 18.72 4.11 -3.29
C SER A 112 17.42 4.60 -2.66
N ASN A 113 16.31 4.12 -3.17
CA ASN A 113 14.95 4.55 -2.86
C ASN A 113 14.16 3.36 -2.29
N TYR A 114 13.73 3.43 -1.02
CA TYR A 114 13.27 2.24 -0.27
C TYR A 114 11.76 2.17 0.00
N ALA A 115 11.04 3.28 -0.16
CA ALA A 115 9.60 3.36 0.04
C ALA A 115 9.01 4.50 -0.81
N GLY A 116 7.76 4.31 -1.24
CA GLY A 116 6.93 5.34 -1.85
C GLY A 116 5.55 5.31 -1.20
N ASP A 117 4.81 6.40 -1.35
CA ASP A 117 3.43 6.50 -0.91
C ASP A 117 2.61 7.30 -1.92
N TRP A 118 1.29 7.20 -1.82
CA TRP A 118 0.36 7.93 -2.65
C TRP A 118 -0.24 9.10 -1.89
N PHE A 119 -0.35 10.23 -2.58
CA PHE A 119 -1.09 11.37 -2.08
C PHE A 119 -2.28 11.64 -3.00
N ASP A 120 -3.50 11.56 -2.45
CA ASP A 120 -4.70 12.03 -3.11
C ASP A 120 -4.98 13.49 -2.70
N PRO A 121 -4.81 14.47 -3.60
CA PRO A 121 -5.11 15.86 -3.27
C PRO A 121 -6.61 16.10 -2.98
N SER A 122 -7.50 15.21 -3.45
CA SER A 122 -8.93 15.29 -3.13
C SER A 122 -9.24 14.89 -1.68
N ALA A 123 -8.32 14.21 -1.00
CA ALA A 123 -8.42 13.87 0.41
C ALA A 123 -8.07 15.05 1.34
N LEU A 124 -7.69 16.23 0.79
CA LEU A 124 -7.49 17.42 1.60
C LEU A 124 -8.83 18.01 2.06
N PRO A 125 -9.02 18.27 3.37
CA PRO A 125 -10.27 18.80 3.91
C PRO A 125 -10.61 20.24 3.45
N VAL A 126 -9.73 20.90 2.70
CA VAL A 126 -9.87 22.30 2.24
C VAL A 126 -9.42 22.50 0.80
N SER A 127 -9.58 21.50 -0.09
CA SER A 127 -9.41 21.76 -1.52
C SER A 127 -10.29 22.96 -1.90
N PRO A 128 -9.76 24.04 -2.50
CA PRO A 128 -10.53 25.23 -2.78
C PRO A 128 -11.67 24.85 -3.73
N GLN A 129 -12.87 24.71 -3.19
CA GLN A 129 -14.07 24.58 -4.00
C GLN A 129 -14.32 25.98 -4.57
N PRO A 130 -14.15 26.22 -5.88
CA PRO A 130 -14.29 27.58 -6.44
C PRO A 130 -15.69 28.16 -6.23
N GLN A 131 -16.67 27.28 -5.95
CA GLN A 131 -18.05 27.63 -5.66
C GLN A 131 -18.34 27.90 -4.18
N LEU A 132 -17.42 27.54 -3.27
CA LEU A 132 -17.47 27.89 -1.84
C LEU A 132 -16.49 29.02 -1.54
N LEU A 133 -16.57 30.12 -2.30
CA LEU A 133 -15.93 31.39 -1.93
C LEU A 133 -16.58 31.90 -0.63
N THR A 134 -16.20 31.33 0.50
CA THR A 134 -16.58 31.85 1.81
C THR A 134 -15.79 33.13 2.01
N THR A 135 -16.53 34.22 2.24
CA THR A 135 -16.04 35.57 2.52
C THR A 135 -14.78 35.52 3.39
N THR A 136 -13.70 36.15 2.92
CA THR A 136 -12.46 36.28 3.69
C THR A 136 -12.78 36.99 5.01
N TRP A 137 -12.45 36.33 6.13
CA TRP A 137 -12.74 36.75 7.52
C TRP A 137 -12.16 38.11 7.95
N GLY A 138 -11.49 38.84 7.05
CA GLY A 138 -10.91 40.16 7.30
C GLY A 138 -11.89 41.34 7.20
N LYS A 139 -13.16 41.13 6.80
CA LYS A 139 -14.14 42.21 6.57
C LYS A 139 -15.22 42.38 7.66
N ILE A 140 -15.13 41.68 8.80
CA ILE A 140 -16.15 41.73 9.87
C ILE A 140 -15.66 42.53 11.10
N LYS A 141 -14.65 43.39 10.96
CA LYS A 141 -14.19 44.28 12.04
C LYS A 141 -14.04 45.74 11.63
N THR A 142 -14.91 46.21 10.75
CA THR A 142 -15.13 47.65 10.57
C THR A 142 -16.62 47.87 10.39
N GLU A 143 -17.16 48.66 11.32
CA GLU A 143 -18.56 49.10 11.54
C GLU A 143 -19.30 48.38 12.67
#